data_AF-A0A1E1XN35-F1
#
_entry.id   AF-A0A1E1XN35-F1
#
_cell.length_a   1.000
_cell.length_b   1.000
_cell.length_c   1.000
_cell.angle_alpha   90.00
_cell.angle_beta   90.00
_cell.angle_gamma   90.00
#
_symmetry.space_group_name_H-M   'P 1'
#
loop_
_entity.id
_entity.type
_entity.pdbx_description
1 polymer ?
#
loop_
_entity_poly.entity_id
_entity_poly.type
_entity_poly.pdbx_seq_one_letter_code
_entity_poly.pdbx_strand_id
1 'polypeptide(L)'
;MRSSSWSLWILVAFLSALSPPGECRYDSSHCYKRGAEQVEPAPRIMYINGREERIVVETSRRPTHRLVTEMFKIMVTELLGYGNVSIVQTNNLDPESSLRRLTGCYTENLDDCNVTEDHVPETMVNLELWMGPSFDIAPWLKKNRITDMGP
;
A
#
# COMPACT_ATOMS: atom_id res chain seq x y z
N MET A 1 -0.68 -49.40 23.78
CA MET A 1 0.25 -48.46 23.11
C MET A 1 0.49 -47.28 24.05
N ARG A 2 1.71 -47.15 24.55
CA ARG A 2 2.10 -46.14 25.56
C ARG A 2 2.11 -44.76 24.90
N SER A 3 1.15 -43.91 25.28
CA SER A 3 1.13 -42.49 24.92
C SER A 3 2.38 -41.82 25.48
N SER A 4 3.23 -41.32 24.60
CA SER A 4 4.52 -40.75 24.97
C SER A 4 4.31 -39.38 25.61
N SER A 5 4.69 -39.26 26.88
CA SER A 5 4.67 -38.03 27.70
C SER A 5 5.40 -36.84 27.04
N TRP A 6 6.23 -37.08 26.03
CA TRP A 6 7.05 -36.09 25.34
C TRP A 6 6.23 -35.13 24.46
N SER A 7 5.10 -35.57 23.92
CA SER A 7 4.24 -34.74 23.07
C SER A 7 3.59 -33.59 23.85
N LEU A 8 3.32 -33.80 25.15
CA LEU A 8 2.73 -32.80 26.03
C LEU A 8 3.72 -31.68 26.35
N TRP A 9 5.01 -31.99 26.53
CA TRP A 9 6.04 -30.97 26.80
C TRP A 9 6.30 -30.07 25.60
N ILE A 10 6.25 -30.61 24.38
CA ILE A 10 6.39 -29.82 23.16
C ILE A 10 5.20 -28.89 22.97
N LEU A 11 3.98 -29.36 23.25
CA LEU A 11 2.77 -28.51 23.21
C LEU A 11 2.78 -27.42 24.28
N VAL A 12 3.25 -27.72 25.50
CA VAL A 12 3.40 -26.71 26.57
C VAL A 12 4.48 -25.67 26.21
N ALA A 13 5.58 -26.08 25.57
CA ALA A 13 6.62 -25.16 25.10
C ALA A 13 6.17 -24.30 23.91
N PHE A 14 5.29 -24.82 23.04
CA PHE A 14 4.69 -24.03 21.94
C PHE A 14 3.63 -23.06 22.45
N LEU A 15 2.85 -23.45 23.47
CA LEU A 15 1.82 -22.59 24.07
C LEU A 15 2.41 -21.47 24.94
N SER A 16 3.60 -21.67 25.54
CA SER A 16 4.28 -20.59 26.28
C SER A 16 4.88 -19.51 25.37
N ALA A 17 5.23 -19.86 24.12
CA ALA A 17 5.65 -18.91 23.08
C ALA A 17 4.47 -18.13 22.46
N LEU A 18 3.22 -18.57 22.69
CA LEU A 18 1.98 -17.90 22.31
C LEU A 18 1.40 -17.04 23.44
N SER A 19 2.20 -16.69 24.47
CA SER A 19 1.81 -15.65 25.40
C SER A 19 1.37 -14.42 24.60
N PRO A 20 0.24 -13.77 24.97
CA PRO A 20 -0.12 -12.48 24.38
C PRO A 20 1.10 -11.56 24.52
N PRO A 21 1.36 -10.67 23.54
CA PRO A 21 2.50 -9.76 23.62
C PRO A 21 2.48 -9.15 25.01
N GLY A 22 3.49 -9.53 25.81
CA GLY A 22 3.59 -9.06 27.18
C GLY A 22 3.42 -7.56 27.15
N GLU A 23 2.64 -7.03 28.08
CA GLU A 23 2.49 -5.59 28.27
C GLU A 23 3.85 -4.95 28.09
N CYS A 24 4.00 -4.19 27.01
CA CYS A 24 5.20 -3.45 26.72
C CYS A 24 5.38 -2.44 27.86
N ARG A 25 6.11 -2.82 28.91
CA ARG A 25 6.55 -1.89 29.96
C ARG A 25 7.71 -1.07 29.39
N TYR A 26 7.35 -0.12 28.52
CA TYR A 26 8.25 0.69 27.72
C TYR A 26 8.66 1.94 28.52
N ASP A 27 9.52 1.76 29.53
CA ASP A 27 10.13 2.88 30.25
C ASP A 27 11.48 3.25 29.62
N SER A 28 11.42 3.68 28.36
CA SER A 28 12.56 4.26 27.64
C SER A 28 12.19 5.70 27.29
N SER A 29 12.92 6.67 27.84
CA SER A 29 12.80 8.10 27.53
C SER A 29 13.23 8.46 26.10
N HIS A 30 13.63 7.47 25.30
CA HIS A 30 14.08 7.61 23.91
C HIS A 30 12.99 7.27 22.88
N CYS A 31 11.77 6.98 23.31
CA CYS A 31 10.64 6.80 22.39
C CYS A 31 10.04 8.13 21.99
N TYR A 32 9.71 8.28 20.71
CA TYR A 32 8.86 9.36 20.24
C TYR A 32 7.53 9.29 21.00
N LYS A 33 7.32 10.24 21.92
CA LYS A 33 6.03 10.43 22.56
C LYS A 33 5.21 11.30 21.63
N ARG A 34 4.07 10.77 21.16
CA ARG A 34 3.06 11.58 20.44
C ARG A 34 2.77 12.80 21.31
N GLY A 35 3.04 14.00 20.80
CA GLY A 35 2.81 15.23 21.54
C GLY A 35 1.35 15.29 21.97
N ALA A 36 1.08 15.72 23.20
CA ALA A 36 -0.25 15.72 23.83
C ALA A 36 -1.30 16.62 23.12
N GLU A 37 -0.96 17.16 21.96
CA GLU A 37 -1.74 18.11 21.16
C GLU A 37 -1.75 17.69 19.67
N GLN A 38 -1.92 16.40 19.40
CA GLN A 38 -2.30 15.95 18.05
C GLN A 38 -3.76 15.54 18.07
N VAL A 39 -4.60 16.43 17.55
CA VAL A 39 -6.00 16.11 17.26
C VAL A 39 -6.02 15.01 16.21
N GLU A 40 -6.63 13.87 16.52
CA GLU A 40 -6.83 12.79 15.54
C GLU A 40 -7.60 13.35 14.34
N PRO A 41 -7.20 13.04 13.10
CA PRO A 41 -7.90 13.55 11.93
C PRO A 41 -9.33 13.02 11.89
N ALA A 42 -10.26 13.84 11.39
CA ALA A 42 -11.60 13.37 11.09
C ALA A 42 -11.53 12.19 10.09
N PRO A 43 -12.26 11.08 10.33
CA PRO A 43 -12.26 9.94 9.42
C PRO A 43 -12.69 10.34 8.01
N ARG A 44 -11.93 9.89 7.01
CA ARG A 44 -12.20 10.12 5.58
C ARG A 44 -12.42 8.81 4.86
N ILE A 45 -13.39 8.84 3.95
CA ILE A 45 -13.74 7.73 3.07
C ILE A 45 -13.58 8.23 1.64
N MET A 46 -12.89 7.44 0.80
CA MET A 46 -12.79 7.73 -0.61
C MET A 46 -14.02 7.16 -1.31
N TYR A 47 -14.70 8.00 -2.09
CA TYR A 47 -15.83 7.56 -2.92
C TYR A 47 -15.50 7.71 -4.39
N ILE A 48 -15.76 6.67 -5.16
CA ILE A 48 -15.78 6.70 -6.63
C ILE A 48 -17.17 6.24 -7.04
N ASN A 49 -17.91 7.11 -7.76
CA ASN A 49 -19.28 6.84 -8.24
C ASN A 49 -20.25 6.33 -7.18
N GLY A 50 -20.23 6.96 -6.01
CA GLY A 50 -21.13 6.63 -4.90
C GLY A 50 -20.78 5.33 -4.17
N ARG A 51 -19.65 4.69 -4.50
CA ARG A 51 -19.14 3.51 -3.79
C ARG A 51 -17.92 3.88 -2.98
N GLU A 52 -17.87 3.37 -1.75
CA GLU A 52 -16.66 3.45 -0.95
C GLU A 52 -15.58 2.61 -1.64
N GLU A 53 -14.43 3.23 -1.85
CA GLU A 53 -13.28 2.59 -2.47
C GLU A 53 -12.05 2.63 -1.57
N ARG A 54 -11.18 1.65 -1.80
CA ARG A 54 -9.90 1.54 -1.10
C ARG A 54 -8.82 2.26 -1.89
N ILE A 55 -8.01 3.06 -1.21
CA ILE A 55 -6.80 3.62 -1.80
C ILE A 55 -5.76 2.50 -1.92
N VAL A 56 -5.45 2.09 -3.14
CA VAL A 56 -4.44 1.07 -3.41
C VAL A 56 -3.14 1.72 -3.85
N VAL A 57 -2.08 1.55 -3.07
CA VAL A 57 -0.75 2.06 -3.34
C VAL A 57 0.15 0.92 -3.80
N GLU A 58 0.75 1.08 -4.96
CA GLU A 58 1.70 0.12 -5.51
C GLU A 58 3.08 0.28 -4.86
N THR A 59 3.77 -0.84 -4.66
CA THR A 59 5.20 -0.86 -4.32
C THR A 59 5.93 -1.95 -5.10
N SER A 60 7.25 -1.82 -5.21
CA SER A 60 8.10 -2.90 -5.72
C SER A 60 8.84 -3.64 -4.60
N ARG A 61 9.72 -4.57 -4.98
CA ARG A 61 10.66 -5.23 -4.06
C ARG A 61 11.80 -4.31 -3.57
N ARG A 62 12.02 -3.15 -4.22
CA ARG A 62 13.10 -2.22 -3.87
C ARG A 62 12.87 -1.66 -2.46
N PRO A 63 13.87 -1.68 -1.57
CA PRO A 63 13.72 -1.19 -0.19
C PRO A 63 13.27 0.28 -0.13
N THR A 64 13.74 1.13 -1.04
CA THR A 64 13.36 2.55 -1.11
C THR A 64 11.89 2.73 -1.42
N HIS A 65 11.38 2.06 -2.46
CA HIS A 65 9.98 2.11 -2.85
C HIS A 65 9.09 1.64 -1.69
N ARG A 66 9.45 0.51 -1.07
CA ARG A 66 8.71 -0.01 0.09
C ARG A 66 8.69 0.99 1.25
N LEU A 67 9.83 1.60 1.56
CA LEU A 67 9.94 2.56 2.65
C LEU A 67 9.05 3.78 2.40
N VAL A 68 9.13 4.37 1.20
CA VAL A 68 8.33 5.56 0.84
C VAL A 68 6.84 5.23 0.79
N THR A 69 6.46 4.05 0.29
CA THR A 69 5.06 3.58 0.26
C THR A 69 4.49 3.34 1.65
N GLU A 70 5.26 2.78 2.58
CA GLU A 70 4.83 2.67 3.99
C GLU A 70 4.70 4.05 4.65
N MET A 71 5.66 4.95 4.42
CA MET A 71 5.57 6.33 4.92
C MET A 71 4.32 7.05 4.40
N PHE A 72 4.04 6.92 3.10
CA PHE A 72 2.84 7.51 2.50
C PHE A 72 1.56 6.94 3.11
N LYS A 73 1.48 5.61 3.28
CA LYS A 73 0.33 4.99 3.93
C LYS A 73 0.11 5.57 5.32
N ILE A 74 1.16 5.67 6.14
CA ILE A 74 1.10 6.28 7.48
C ILE A 74 0.58 7.72 7.39
N MET A 75 1.11 8.55 6.48
CA MET A 75 0.65 9.94 6.34
C MET A 75 -0.83 10.01 5.96
N VAL A 76 -1.27 9.19 5.01
CA VAL A 76 -2.66 9.18 4.54
C VAL A 76 -3.62 8.64 5.60
N THR A 77 -3.21 7.66 6.39
CA THR A 77 -4.04 7.10 7.46
C THR A 77 -4.05 7.98 8.71
N GLU A 78 -2.88 8.41 9.18
CA GLU A 78 -2.71 9.06 10.49
C GLU A 78 -2.81 10.58 10.44
N LEU A 79 -2.43 11.21 9.33
CA LEU A 79 -2.51 12.66 9.19
C LEU A 79 -3.75 13.10 8.43
N LEU A 80 -4.18 12.33 7.43
CA LEU A 80 -5.35 12.68 6.60
C LEU A 80 -6.63 11.95 7.03
N GLY A 81 -6.55 10.87 7.79
CA GLY A 81 -7.71 10.15 8.34
C GLY A 81 -8.37 9.14 7.39
N TYR A 82 -7.73 8.77 6.28
CA TYR A 82 -8.27 7.72 5.40
C TYR A 82 -8.03 6.34 6.01
N GLY A 83 -9.09 5.65 6.43
CA GLY A 83 -8.95 4.35 7.10
C GLY A 83 -8.67 3.17 6.16
N ASN A 84 -9.06 3.27 4.89
CA ASN A 84 -9.03 2.14 3.93
C ASN A 84 -7.92 2.34 2.88
N VAL A 85 -6.67 2.08 3.29
CA VAL A 85 -5.47 2.17 2.44
C VAL A 85 -4.72 0.83 2.43
N SER A 86 -4.47 0.26 1.26
CA SER A 86 -3.68 -0.97 1.10
C SER A 86 -2.45 -0.75 0.24
N ILE A 87 -1.42 -1.53 0.52
CA ILE A 87 -0.21 -1.60 -0.28
C ILE A 87 -0.22 -2.92 -1.05
N VAL A 88 0.02 -2.86 -2.37
CA VAL A 88 0.15 -4.03 -3.23
C VAL A 88 1.57 -4.07 -3.79
N GLN A 89 2.25 -5.19 -3.58
CA GLN A 89 3.61 -5.37 -4.09
C GLN A 89 3.57 -6.01 -5.47
N THR A 90 4.15 -5.33 -6.45
CA THR A 90 4.40 -5.86 -7.80
C THR A 90 5.85 -6.35 -7.94
N ASN A 91 6.03 -7.38 -8.75
CA ASN A 91 7.35 -7.87 -9.15
C ASN A 91 7.81 -7.28 -10.50
N ASN A 92 6.90 -6.60 -11.20
CA ASN A 92 7.16 -6.04 -12.51
C ASN A 92 7.51 -4.56 -12.38
N LEU A 93 8.75 -4.22 -12.75
CA LEU A 93 9.29 -2.86 -12.74
C LEU A 93 9.13 -2.16 -14.10
N ASP A 94 8.51 -2.82 -15.07
CA ASP A 94 8.22 -2.24 -16.37
C ASP A 94 7.27 -1.04 -16.22
N PRO A 95 7.65 0.15 -16.76
CA PRO A 95 6.85 1.35 -16.60
C PRO A 95 5.49 1.23 -17.28
N GLU A 96 5.42 0.63 -18.47
CA GLU A 96 4.15 0.42 -19.18
C GLU A 96 3.19 -0.44 -18.36
N SER A 97 3.67 -1.57 -17.83
CA SER A 97 2.87 -2.44 -16.98
C SER A 97 2.31 -1.70 -15.75
N SER A 98 3.08 -0.77 -15.18
CA SER A 98 2.64 0.04 -14.04
C SER A 98 1.61 1.08 -14.44
N LEU A 99 1.80 1.74 -15.58
CA LEU A 99 0.85 2.70 -16.15
C LEU A 99 -0.47 2.02 -16.57
N ARG A 100 -0.42 0.78 -17.06
CA ARG A 100 -1.63 -0.03 -17.33
C ARG A 100 -2.44 -0.27 -16.06
N ARG A 101 -1.78 -0.61 -14.93
CA ARG A 101 -2.47 -0.79 -13.64
C ARG A 101 -3.06 0.52 -13.10
N LEU A 102 -2.32 1.63 -13.22
CA LEU A 102 -2.78 2.96 -12.81
C LEU A 102 -3.96 3.48 -13.65
N THR A 103 -3.95 3.22 -14.96
CA THR A 103 -5.01 3.67 -15.87
C THR A 103 -6.20 2.71 -15.93
N GLY A 104 -5.99 1.42 -15.63
CA GLY A 104 -6.92 0.34 -15.96
C GLY A 104 -6.93 -0.05 -17.44
N CYS A 105 -6.02 0.51 -18.25
CA CYS A 105 -5.90 0.20 -19.68
C CYS A 105 -5.01 -1.03 -19.89
N TYR A 106 -5.58 -2.18 -20.24
CA TYR A 106 -4.81 -3.42 -20.49
C TYR A 106 -4.74 -3.83 -21.96
N THR A 107 -5.16 -2.96 -22.88
CA THR A 107 -5.10 -3.21 -24.32
C THR A 107 -3.67 -3.14 -24.85
N GLU A 108 -3.37 -3.88 -25.93
CA GLU A 108 -2.05 -3.82 -26.58
C GLU A 108 -1.78 -2.45 -27.20
N ASN A 109 -2.81 -1.87 -27.84
CA ASN A 109 -2.76 -0.50 -28.34
C ASN A 109 -3.47 0.43 -27.35
N LEU A 110 -2.77 1.48 -26.93
CA LEU A 110 -3.30 2.46 -25.98
C LEU A 110 -4.47 3.25 -26.57
N ASP A 111 -4.54 3.43 -27.90
CA ASP A 111 -5.67 4.09 -28.56
C ASP A 111 -6.98 3.32 -28.42
N ASP A 112 -6.89 2.00 -28.31
CA ASP A 112 -8.05 1.11 -28.12
C ASP A 112 -8.51 1.04 -26.66
N CYS A 113 -7.81 1.71 -25.74
CA CYS A 113 -8.23 1.75 -24.35
C CYS A 113 -9.53 2.56 -24.20
N ASN A 114 -10.63 1.84 -24.01
CA ASN A 114 -11.95 2.40 -23.72
C ASN A 114 -12.36 2.09 -22.27
N VAL A 115 -11.62 2.66 -21.32
CA VAL A 115 -11.92 2.54 -19.89
C VAL A 115 -12.84 3.67 -19.48
N THR A 116 -13.99 3.32 -18.93
CA THR A 116 -14.98 4.31 -18.47
C THR A 116 -14.45 5.10 -17.28
N GLU A 117 -14.95 6.32 -17.08
CA GLU A 117 -14.70 7.09 -15.86
C GLU A 117 -15.10 6.31 -14.60
N ASP A 118 -16.04 5.37 -14.75
CA ASP A 118 -16.52 4.54 -13.65
C ASP A 118 -15.57 3.44 -13.20
N HIS A 119 -14.56 3.13 -14.02
CA HIS A 119 -13.65 2.04 -13.73
C HIS A 119 -12.59 2.46 -12.71
N VAL A 120 -12.56 1.75 -11.59
CA VAL A 120 -11.54 1.87 -10.55
C VAL A 120 -10.32 1.02 -10.96
N PRO A 121 -9.13 1.63 -11.12
CA PRO A 121 -7.92 0.90 -11.47
C PRO A 121 -7.45 -0.03 -10.34
N GLU A 122 -6.64 -1.02 -10.68
CA GLU A 122 -6.05 -1.96 -9.71
C GLU A 122 -5.17 -1.24 -8.68
N THR A 123 -4.43 -0.24 -9.13
CA THR A 123 -3.59 0.63 -8.29
C THR A 123 -3.94 2.08 -8.57
N MET A 124 -3.97 2.92 -7.54
CA MET A 124 -4.31 4.34 -7.66
C MET A 124 -3.09 5.25 -7.53
N VAL A 125 -2.08 4.78 -6.79
CA VAL A 125 -0.88 5.56 -6.47
C VAL A 125 0.35 4.67 -6.69
N ASN A 126 1.35 5.20 -7.39
CA ASN A 126 2.70 4.64 -7.44
C ASN A 126 3.66 5.79 -7.09
N LEU A 127 4.58 5.56 -6.14
CA LEU A 127 5.47 6.60 -5.61
C LEU A 127 6.89 6.50 -6.15
N GLU A 128 7.21 5.44 -6.88
CA GLU A 128 8.53 5.23 -7.49
C GLU A 128 8.36 4.46 -8.80
N LEU A 129 8.24 5.22 -9.90
CA LEU A 129 8.19 4.70 -11.25
C LEU A 129 9.51 4.96 -11.96
N TRP A 130 10.21 3.90 -12.37
CA TRP A 130 11.45 4.01 -13.13
C TRP A 130 11.16 3.96 -14.62
N MET A 131 11.44 5.05 -15.30
CA MET A 131 11.33 5.17 -16.75
C MET A 131 12.72 5.21 -17.37
N GLY A 132 12.93 4.43 -18.43
CA GLY A 132 14.16 4.54 -19.22
C GLY A 132 14.25 5.90 -19.91
N PRO A 133 15.44 6.35 -20.32
CA PRO A 133 15.63 7.68 -20.93
C PRO A 133 14.85 7.87 -22.24
N SER A 134 14.45 6.80 -22.90
CA SER A 134 13.67 6.80 -24.15
C SER A 134 12.18 6.53 -23.94
N PHE A 135 11.71 6.42 -22.70
CA PHE A 135 10.32 6.10 -22.43
C PHE A 135 9.47 7.37 -22.53
N ASP A 136 8.47 7.34 -23.43
CA ASP A 136 7.53 8.45 -23.62
C ASP A 136 6.26 8.22 -22.81
N ILE A 137 6.05 9.05 -21.78
CA ILE A 137 4.85 9.02 -20.94
C ILE A 137 3.69 9.83 -21.56
N ALA A 138 3.94 10.70 -22.53
CA ALA A 138 2.93 11.61 -23.07
C ALA A 138 1.67 10.91 -23.60
N PRO A 139 1.73 9.73 -24.27
CA PRO A 139 0.54 8.99 -24.69
C PRO A 139 -0.35 8.58 -23.52
N TRP A 140 0.24 8.25 -22.38
CA TRP A 140 -0.47 7.86 -21.15
C TRP A 140 -1.12 9.07 -20.48
N LEU A 141 -0.41 10.20 -20.41
CA LEU A 141 -0.95 11.45 -19.85
C LEU A 141 -2.14 11.97 -20.65
N LYS A 142 -2.10 11.85 -21.99
CA LYS A 142 -3.19 12.29 -22.88
C LYS A 142 -4.53 11.60 -22.58
N LYS A 143 -4.52 10.44 -21.91
CA LYS A 143 -5.75 9.75 -21.50
C LYS A 143 -6.46 10.42 -20.33
N ASN A 144 -5.85 11.41 -19.66
CA ASN A 144 -6.42 12.10 -18.49
C ASN A 144 -6.84 11.17 -17.34
N ARG A 145 -6.23 9.98 -17.24
CA ARG A 145 -6.51 8.98 -16.18
C ARG A 145 -5.40 8.89 -15.13
N ILE A 146 -4.24 9.44 -15.45
CA ILE A 146 -3.09 9.53 -14.55
C ILE A 146 -2.68 10.99 -14.45
N THR A 147 -2.24 11.38 -13.27
CA THR A 147 -1.59 12.66 -13.05
C THR A 147 -0.18 12.37 -12.60
N ASP A 148 0.79 12.85 -13.37
CA ASP A 148 2.19 12.82 -12.96
C ASP A 148 2.42 13.93 -11.91
N MET A 149 3.00 13.53 -10.78
CA MET A 149 3.23 14.37 -9.62
C MET A 149 4.73 14.56 -9.33
N GLY A 150 5.65 14.15 -10.22
CA GLY A 150 7.02 14.63 -10.09
C GLY A 150 8.11 14.00 -10.95
N PRO A 151 9.29 14.66 -11.00
CA PRO A 151 9.79 15.68 -10.05
C PRO A 151 9.15 17.08 -10.12
#